data_AF-A0A1X6N9B1-F1
#
_entry.id   AF-A0A1X6N9B1-F1
#
_cell.length_a   1.000
_cell.length_b   1.000
_cell.length_c   1.000
_cell.angle_alpha   90.00
_cell.angle_beta   90.00
_cell.angle_gamma   90.00
#
_symmetry.space_group_name_H-M   'P 1'
#
loop_
_entity.id
_entity.type
_entity.pdbx_description
1 polymer ?
#
loop_
_entity_poly.entity_id
_entity_poly.type
_entity_poly.pdbx_seq_one_letter_code
_entity_poly.pdbx_strand_id
1 'polypeptide(L)' 'MPAKKRCQLQAEPRCNQAVLRLVGQCPHCRAEFCGTHRMPEHHSCQGLESCRQQAFEKNKAKLESERTVASKMAMA' A
#
# COMPACT_ATOMS: atom_id res chain seq x y z
N MET A 1 -23.24 23.16 -8.21
CA MET A 1 -22.45 22.05 -8.78
C MET A 1 -21.27 21.79 -7.84
N PRO A 2 -21.17 20.66 -7.11
CA PRO A 2 -20.03 20.43 -6.22
C PRO A 2 -18.73 20.37 -7.04
N ALA A 3 -17.69 21.07 -6.55
CA ALA A 3 -16.40 21.13 -7.22
C ALA A 3 -15.85 19.72 -7.46
N LYS A 4 -15.46 19.43 -8.71
CA LYS A 4 -14.88 18.15 -9.09
C LYS A 4 -13.47 18.10 -8.49
N LYS A 5 -13.23 17.14 -7.59
CA LYS A 5 -11.90 16.91 -7.03
C LYS A 5 -10.92 16.60 -8.17
N ARG A 6 -9.70 17.12 -8.05
CA ARG A 6 -8.61 16.91 -9.00
C ARG A 6 -7.67 15.82 -8.51
N CYS A 7 -6.97 15.19 -9.45
CA CYS A 7 -5.97 14.17 -9.17
C CYS A 7 -4.96 14.66 -8.12
N GLN A 8 -4.76 13.89 -7.05
CA GLN A 8 -3.85 14.22 -5.95
C GLN A 8 -2.40 13.79 -6.23
N LEU A 9 -2.04 13.60 -7.50
CA LEU A 9 -0.69 13.23 -7.91
C LEU A 9 0.25 14.41 -7.61
N GLN A 10 1.21 14.20 -6.72
CA GLN A 10 2.24 15.18 -6.33
C GLN A 10 3.50 15.11 -7.20
N ALA A 11 3.51 14.25 -8.23
CA ALA A 11 4.59 14.20 -9.21
C ALA A 11 4.50 15.38 -10.19
N GLU A 12 5.67 15.82 -10.67
CA GLU A 12 5.77 16.80 -11.75
C GLU A 12 5.79 16.07 -13.10
N PRO A 13 4.91 16.45 -14.07
CA PRO A 13 3.96 17.56 -14.04
C PRO A 13 2.67 17.25 -13.25
N ARG A 14 2.16 18.25 -12.50
CA ARG A 14 0.90 18.12 -11.75
C ARG A 14 -0.27 17.76 -12.67
N CYS A 15 -0.95 16.67 -12.33
CA CYS A 15 -2.11 16.23 -13.08
C CYS A 15 -3.34 17.10 -12.77
N ASN A 16 -3.92 17.73 -13.79
CA ASN A 16 -5.13 18.55 -13.67
C ASN A 16 -6.44 17.81 -13.99
N GLN A 17 -6.39 16.47 -14.15
CA GLN A 17 -7.55 15.66 -14.48
C GLN A 17 -8.49 15.46 -13.28
N ALA A 18 -9.77 15.21 -13.58
CA ALA A 18 -10.77 14.91 -12.56
C ALA A 18 -10.55 13.53 -11.94
N VAL A 19 -10.80 13.42 -10.63
CA VAL A 19 -10.76 12.15 -9.90
C VAL A 19 -11.92 11.25 -10.31
N LEU A 20 -11.66 9.95 -10.43
CA LEU A 20 -12.71 8.94 -10.55
C LEU A 20 -13.33 8.66 -9.17
N ARG A 21 -14.62 8.96 -8.97
CA ARG A 21 -15.27 8.82 -7.65
C ARG A 21 -15.36 7.38 -7.13
N LEU A 22 -15.49 6.40 -8.01
CA LEU A 22 -15.65 4.99 -7.64
C LEU A 22 -14.32 4.23 -7.63
N VAL A 23 -13.44 4.50 -8.60
CA VAL A 23 -12.23 3.69 -8.86
C VAL A 23 -10.95 4.53 -8.79
N GLY A 24 -11.04 5.78 -8.35
CA GLY A 24 -9.91 6.68 -8.24
C GLY A 24 -9.20 6.62 -6.89
N GLN A 25 -9.77 5.96 -5.89
CA GLN A 25 -9.11 5.84 -4.59
C GLN A 25 -8.09 4.71 -4.58
N CYS A 26 -6.83 5.02 -4.28
CA CYS A 26 -5.80 4.00 -4.09
C CYS A 26 -5.99 3.27 -2.75
N PRO A 27 -5.98 1.93 -2.70
CA PRO A 27 -6.18 1.18 -1.45
C PRO A 27 -5.02 1.33 -0.45
N HIS A 28 -3.82 1.70 -0.92
CA HIS A 28 -2.63 1.80 -0.07
C HIS A 28 -2.49 3.17 0.60
N CYS A 29 -2.57 4.26 -0.17
CA CYS A 29 -2.41 5.62 0.34
C CYS A 29 -3.75 6.36 0.57
N ARG A 30 -4.89 5.76 0.18
CA ARG A 30 -6.25 6.35 0.25
C ARG A 30 -6.42 7.68 -0.49
N ALA A 31 -5.43 8.07 -1.29
CA ALA A 31 -5.48 9.26 -2.13
C ALA A 31 -6.34 9.03 -3.38
N GLU A 32 -6.83 10.13 -3.92
CA GLU A 32 -7.80 10.20 -5.00
C GLU A 32 -7.13 10.59 -6.34
N PHE A 33 -7.25 9.74 -7.36
CA PHE A 33 -6.58 9.85 -8.65
C PHE A 33 -7.54 9.80 -9.86
N CYS A 34 -7.05 10.25 -11.01
CA CYS A 34 -7.73 10.12 -12.30
C CYS A 34 -7.51 8.73 -12.92
N GLY A 35 -8.20 8.42 -14.02
CA GLY A 35 -8.11 7.11 -14.68
C GLY A 35 -6.71 6.69 -15.13
N THR A 36 -5.82 7.65 -15.40
CA THR A 36 -4.43 7.40 -15.79
C THR A 36 -3.50 7.17 -14.60
N HIS A 37 -3.77 7.78 -13.44
CA HIS A 37 -2.88 7.74 -12.27
C HIS A 37 -3.39 6.85 -11.13
N ARG A 38 -4.51 6.13 -11.33
CA ARG A 38 -5.08 5.23 -10.32
C ARG A 38 -4.16 4.07 -9.95
N MET A 39 -3.29 3.62 -10.85
CA MET A 39 -2.35 2.54 -10.57
C MET A 39 -1.21 3.07 -9.69
N PRO A 40 -0.76 2.29 -8.70
CA PRO A 40 0.35 2.69 -7.83
C PRO A 40 1.68 2.90 -8.56
N GLU A 41 1.89 2.24 -9.71
CA GLU A 41 3.06 2.44 -10.58
C GLU A 41 3.12 3.87 -11.16
N HIS A 42 1.95 4.47 -11.44
CA HIS A 42 1.87 5.77 -12.09
C HIS A 42 2.02 6.96 -11.13
N HIS A 43 1.75 6.75 -9.84
CA HIS A 43 1.86 7.80 -8.82
C HIS A 43 2.94 7.54 -7.78
N SER A 44 3.80 6.56 -8.03
CA SER A 44 4.88 6.14 -7.12
C SER A 44 4.37 6.02 -5.68
N CYS A 45 3.40 5.13 -5.47
CA CYS A 45 2.67 5.02 -4.22
C CYS A 45 3.59 4.73 -3.02
N GLN A 46 3.85 5.74 -2.18
CA GLN A 46 4.61 5.56 -0.93
C GLN A 46 3.94 4.59 0.05
N GLY A 47 2.61 4.41 -0.06
CA GLY A 47 1.86 3.47 0.77
C GLY A 47 2.17 2.01 0.49
N LEU A 48 2.72 1.65 -0.69
CA LEU A 48 3.08 0.28 -1.01
C LEU A 48 4.25 -0.22 -0.15
N GLU A 49 5.28 0.61 0.01
CA GLU A 49 6.48 0.24 0.77
C GLU A 49 6.15 0.04 2.26
N SER A 50 5.37 0.96 2.84
CA SER A 50 4.92 0.83 4.22
C SER A 50 4.01 -0.39 4.44
N CYS A 51 3.09 -0.65 3.50
CA CYS A 51 2.24 -1.84 3.56
C CYS A 51 3.06 -3.14 3.46
N ARG A 52 4.10 -3.16 2.62
CA ARG A 52 5.00 -4.30 2.47
C ARG A 52 5.80 -4.55 3.74
N GLN A 53 6.31 -3.50 4.37
CA GLN A 53 7.06 -3.61 5.62
C GLN A 53 6.19 -4.17 6.75
N GLN A 54 4.96 -3.66 6.90
CA GLN A 54 4.01 -4.19 7.89
C GLN A 54 3.65 -5.66 7.62
N ALA A 55 3.43 -6.04 6.37
CA ALA A 55 3.15 -7.42 6.01
C ALA A 55 4.35 -8.33 6.33
N PHE A 56 5.57 -7.86 6.09
CA PHE A 56 6.79 -8.58 6.41
C PHE A 56 6.96 -8.76 7.93
N GLU A 57 6.77 -7.71 8.73
CA GLU A 57 6.85 -7.80 10.19
C GLU A 57 5.82 -8.77 10.77
N LYS A 58 4.57 -8.73 10.28
CA LYS A 58 3.52 -9.67 10.70
C LYS A 58 3.86 -11.11 10.34
N ASN A 59 4.35 -11.35 9.13
CA ASN A 59 4.78 -12.69 8.72
C ASN A 59 5.98 -13.17 9.53
N LYS A 60 6.95 -12.29 9.77
CA LYS A 60 8.12 -12.58 10.59
C LYS A 60 7.70 -12.96 12.01
N ALA A 61 6.86 -12.14 12.66
CA ALA A 61 6.37 -12.42 14.01
C ALA A 61 5.61 -13.76 14.08
N LYS A 62 4.79 -14.05 13.06
CA LYS A 62 4.07 -15.33 12.95
C LYS A 62 5.03 -16.52 12.77
N LEU A 63 6.00 -16.41 11.85
CA LEU A 63 7.02 -17.43 11.61
C LEU A 63 7.90 -17.67 12.84
N GLU A 64 8.27 -16.62 13.58
CA GLU A 64 9.01 -16.75 14.83
C GLU A 64 8.18 -17.39 15.94
N SER A 65 6.87 -17.09 16.00
CA SER A 65 5.94 -17.71 16.96
C SER A 65 5.68 -19.19 16.67
N GLU A 66 5.62 -19.56 15.39
CA GLU A 66 5.41 -20.94 14.93
C GLU A 66 6.74 -21.70 14.72
N ARG A 67 7.89 -21.06 15.01
CA ARG A 67 9.20 -21.70 14.87
C ARG A 67 9.27 -22.89 15.81
N THR A 68 9.32 -24.09 15.25
CA THR A 68 9.57 -25.32 16.00
C THR A 68 10.94 -25.22 16.67
N VAL A 69 10.95 -24.96 17.97
CA VAL A 69 12.15 -25.17 18.80
C VAL A 69 12.31 -26.67 18.99
N ALA A 70 13.41 -27.24 18.50
CA ALA A 70 13.72 -28.63 18.80
C ALA A 70 13.80 -28.78 20.32
N SER A 71 12.81 -29.46 20.92
CA SER A 71 12.90 -29.86 22.32
C SER A 71 14.18 -30.68 22.47
N LYS A 72 15.10 -30.19 23.30
CA LYS A 72 16.26 -30.98 23.74
C LYS A 72 15.72 -32.23 24.44
N MET A 73 15.56 -33.33 23.70
CA MET A 73 15.47 -34.64 24.33
C MET A 73 16.86 -34.93 24.91
N ALA A 74 16.97 -34.80 26.23
CA ALA A 74 18.12 -35.29 26.97
C ALA A 74 18.20 -36.81 26.72
N MET A 75 19.22 -37.26 26.01
CA MET A 75 19.54 -38.68 25.88
C MET A 75 20.31 -39.06 27.14
N ALA A 76 19.75 -40.02 27.88
CA ALA A 76 20.30 -40.66 29.08
C ALA A 76 21.43 -41.62 28.74
#